data_AF-L1NX90-F1
#
_entry.id   AF-L1NX90-F1
#
_cell.length_a   1.000
_cell.length_b   1.000
_cell.length_c   1.000
_cell.angle_alpha   90.00
_cell.angle_beta   90.00
_cell.angle_gamma   90.00
#
_symmetry.space_group_name_H-M   'P 1'
#
loop_
_entity.id
_entity.type
_entity.pdbx_description
1 polymer ?
#
loop_
_entity_poly.entity_id
_entity_poly.type
_entity_poly.pdbx_seq_one_letter_code
_entity_poly.pdbx_strand_id
1 'polypeptide(L)'
;MKTLLKELIGNNPIILGIIFLLVTAFGICYIIGAVKNWDWLYNPNPYGSLIQRASHFLGRKTARVLGFIFGIVLTVIGIFAFYDRCFPH
;
A
#
# COMPACT_ATOMS: atom_id res chain seq x y z
N MET A 1 2.15 19.32 -16.80
CA MET A 1 1.81 18.22 -15.86
C MET A 1 2.85 18.05 -14.75
N LYS A 2 4.15 17.87 -15.07
CA LYS A 2 5.22 17.80 -14.05
C LYS A 2 5.32 19.04 -13.15
N THR A 3 5.10 20.24 -13.69
CA THR A 3 5.11 21.51 -12.94
C THR A 3 3.97 21.64 -11.94
N LEU A 4 2.74 21.31 -12.34
CA LEU A 4 1.56 21.35 -11.47
C LEU A 4 1.63 20.31 -10.33
N LEU A 5 2.09 19.08 -10.62
CA LEU A 5 2.30 18.06 -9.59
C LEU A 5 3.35 18.50 -8.57
N LYS A 6 4.42 19.16 -9.03
CA LYS A 6 5.49 19.64 -8.16
C LYS A 6 5.07 20.83 -7.30
N GLU A 7 4.20 21.71 -7.79
CA GLU A 7 3.59 22.77 -6.96
C GLU A 7 2.60 22.22 -5.94
N LEU A 8 1.75 21.25 -6.35
CA LEU A 8 0.73 20.67 -5.47
C LEU A 8 1.34 19.81 -4.34
N ILE A 9 2.38 19.03 -4.68
CA ILE A 9 3.08 18.13 -3.74
C ILE A 9 4.20 18.87 -2.99
N GLY A 10 4.82 19.87 -3.62
CA GLY A 10 5.99 20.57 -3.08
C GLY A 10 5.68 21.61 -2.01
N ASN A 11 4.50 22.22 -2.01
CA ASN A 11 4.23 23.40 -1.17
C ASN A 11 3.35 23.18 0.07
N ASN A 12 2.76 22.00 0.29
CA ASN A 12 1.91 21.79 1.46
C ASN A 12 2.25 20.51 2.25
N PRO A 13 2.90 20.64 3.44
CA PRO A 13 3.26 19.47 4.27
C PRO A 13 2.04 18.64 4.69
N ILE A 14 0.85 19.25 4.75
CA ILE A 14 -0.41 18.57 5.11
C ILE A 14 -0.82 17.59 4.00
N ILE A 15 -0.69 17.97 2.72
CA ILE A 15 -1.07 17.11 1.58
C ILE A 15 -0.19 15.86 1.54
N LEU A 16 1.11 16.03 1.77
CA LEU A 16 2.03 14.90 1.89
C LEU A 16 1.68 13.99 3.07
N GLY A 17 1.35 14.55 4.22
CA GLY A 17 0.87 13.78 5.38
C GLY A 17 -0.37 12.95 5.06
N ILE A 18 -1.37 13.53 4.39
CA ILE A 18 -2.57 12.80 3.95
C ILE A 18 -2.22 11.65 3.00
N ILE A 19 -1.30 11.88 2.05
CA ILE A 19 -0.83 10.83 1.14
C ILE A 19 -0.20 9.66 1.92
N PHE A 20 0.65 9.94 2.92
CA PHE A 20 1.27 8.89 3.73
C PHE A 20 0.26 8.15 4.62
N LEU A 21 -0.77 8.82 5.13
CA LEU A 21 -1.88 8.16 5.81
C LEU A 21 -2.66 7.22 4.88
N LEU A 22 -2.91 7.64 3.63
CA LEU A 22 -3.54 6.77 2.63
C LEU A 22 -2.67 5.54 2.34
N VAL A 23 -1.35 5.72 2.16
CA VAL A 23 -0.41 4.60 1.97
C VAL A 23 -0.47 3.63 3.15
N THR A 24 -0.51 4.16 4.38
CA THR A 24 -0.64 3.36 5.60
C THR A 24 -1.95 2.57 5.62
N ALA A 25 -3.08 3.22 5.30
CA ALA A 25 -4.39 2.57 5.22
C ALA A 25 -4.41 1.46 4.16
N PHE A 26 -3.76 1.68 3.01
CA PHE A 26 -3.59 0.62 2.00
C PHE A 26 -2.78 -0.55 2.54
N GLY A 27 -1.69 -0.31 3.27
CA GLY A 27 -0.92 -1.36 3.93
C GLY A 27 -1.78 -2.21 4.88
N ILE A 28 -2.59 -1.56 5.70
CA ILE A 28 -3.53 -2.23 6.62
C ILE A 28 -4.57 -3.06 5.86
N CYS A 29 -5.12 -2.54 4.76
CA CYS A 29 -6.05 -3.28 3.90
C CYS A 29 -5.43 -4.58 3.35
N TYR A 30 -4.15 -4.56 2.96
CA TYR A 30 -3.44 -5.77 2.53
C TYR A 30 -3.30 -6.81 3.65
N ILE A 31 -2.97 -6.36 4.86
CA ILE A 31 -2.86 -7.21 6.05
C ILE A 31 -4.21 -7.86 6.36
N ILE A 32 -5.27 -7.06 6.49
CA ILE A 32 -6.63 -7.56 6.78
C ILE A 32 -7.10 -8.50 5.67
N GLY A 33 -6.88 -8.13 4.41
CA GLY A 33 -7.24 -8.97 3.28
C GLY A 33 -6.52 -10.32 3.31
N ALA A 34 -5.24 -10.36 3.71
CA ALA A 34 -4.48 -11.61 3.81
C ALA A 34 -5.07 -12.53 4.88
N VAL A 35 -5.41 -11.97 6.05
CA VAL A 35 -5.99 -12.71 7.18
C VAL A 35 -7.41 -13.20 6.85
N LYS A 36 -8.26 -12.31 6.33
CA LYS A 36 -9.65 -12.63 5.95
C LYS A 36 -9.78 -13.35 4.62
N ASN A 37 -8.68 -13.60 3.92
CA ASN A 37 -8.65 -14.29 2.63
C ASN A 37 -9.61 -13.68 1.58
N TRP A 38 -9.61 -12.35 1.45
CA TRP A 38 -10.51 -11.65 0.53
C TRP A 38 -10.38 -12.14 -0.91
N ASP A 39 -11.47 -12.67 -1.49
CA ASP A 39 -11.48 -13.18 -2.86
C ASP A 39 -11.12 -12.09 -3.88
N TRP A 40 -11.65 -10.88 -3.74
CA TRP A 40 -11.32 -9.80 -4.68
C TRP A 40 -9.83 -9.44 -4.71
N LEU A 41 -9.05 -9.77 -3.66
CA LEU A 41 -7.61 -9.46 -3.58
C LEU A 41 -6.72 -10.68 -3.91
N TYR A 42 -7.12 -11.89 -3.51
CA TYR A 42 -6.33 -13.11 -3.64
C TYR A 42 -6.92 -14.15 -4.58
N ASN A 43 -8.02 -13.86 -5.27
CA ASN A 43 -8.52 -14.75 -6.31
C ASN A 43 -7.50 -14.79 -7.48
N PRO A 44 -7.10 -15.97 -7.96
CA PRO A 44 -6.11 -16.07 -9.03
C PRO A 44 -6.63 -15.40 -10.30
N ASN A 45 -5.91 -14.40 -10.80
CA ASN A 45 -6.23 -13.75 -12.07
C ASN A 45 -4.93 -13.29 -12.77
N PRO A 46 -4.59 -13.85 -13.95
CA PRO A 46 -3.37 -13.50 -14.67
C PRO A 46 -3.35 -12.07 -15.23
N TYR A 47 -4.52 -11.46 -15.43
CA TYR A 47 -4.65 -10.07 -15.88
C TYR A 47 -4.97 -9.10 -14.73
N GLY A 48 -5.11 -9.64 -13.52
CA GLY A 48 -5.50 -8.92 -12.33
C GLY A 48 -4.40 -8.08 -11.69
N SER A 49 -4.62 -7.70 -10.42
CA SER A 49 -3.64 -7.01 -9.59
C SER A 49 -2.36 -7.83 -9.40
N LEU A 50 -1.29 -7.18 -8.95
CA LEU A 50 0.02 -7.81 -8.71
C LEU A 50 -0.09 -9.07 -7.82
N ILE A 51 -1.00 -9.03 -6.83
CA ILE A 51 -1.25 -10.12 -5.90
C ILE A 51 -2.13 -11.22 -6.50
N GLN A 52 -3.12 -10.86 -7.31
CA GLN A 52 -3.93 -11.84 -8.06
C GLN A 52 -3.08 -12.61 -9.08
N ARG A 53 -2.12 -11.94 -9.72
CA ARG A 53 -1.12 -12.56 -10.59
C ARG A 53 -0.22 -13.49 -9.79
N ALA A 54 0.31 -13.03 -8.65
CA ALA A 54 1.09 -13.89 -7.75
C ALA A 54 0.28 -15.11 -7.30
N SER A 55 -1.03 -14.96 -7.06
CA SER A 55 -1.92 -16.06 -6.71
C SER A 55 -2.13 -17.06 -7.85
N HIS A 56 -2.13 -16.61 -9.10
CA HIS A 56 -2.22 -17.48 -10.27
C HIS A 56 -0.96 -18.34 -10.45
N PHE A 57 0.23 -17.74 -10.28
CA PHE A 57 1.50 -18.47 -10.50
C PHE A 57 2.01 -19.25 -9.29
N LEU A 58 1.86 -18.70 -8.07
CA LEU A 58 2.44 -19.26 -6.84
C LEU A 58 1.38 -19.90 -5.92
N GLY A 59 0.11 -19.82 -6.29
CA GLY A 59 -1.02 -20.27 -5.50
C GLY A 59 -1.46 -19.28 -4.42
N ARG A 60 -2.73 -19.41 -4.03
CA ARG A 60 -3.42 -18.50 -3.11
C ARG A 60 -2.80 -18.40 -1.72
N LYS A 61 -2.23 -19.50 -1.20
CA LYS A 61 -1.55 -19.48 0.12
C LYS A 61 -0.32 -18.59 0.10
N THR A 62 0.52 -18.74 -0.92
CA THR A 62 1.76 -17.96 -1.10
C THR A 62 1.45 -16.49 -1.36
N ALA A 63 0.45 -16.19 -2.19
CA ALA A 63 0.03 -14.83 -2.46
C ALA A 63 -0.43 -14.09 -1.20
N ARG A 64 -1.13 -14.76 -0.27
CA ARG A 64 -1.52 -14.18 1.02
C ARG A 64 -0.33 -13.82 1.90
N VAL A 65 0.69 -14.67 1.95
CA VAL A 65 1.91 -14.37 2.70
C VAL A 65 2.63 -13.16 2.09
N LEU A 66 2.74 -13.11 0.76
CA LEU A 66 3.32 -11.96 0.06
C LEU A 66 2.53 -10.68 0.31
N GLY A 67 1.20 -10.74 0.24
CA GLY A 67 0.33 -9.59 0.54
C GLY A 67 0.41 -9.13 1.98
N PHE A 68 0.54 -10.05 2.93
CA PHE A 68 0.73 -9.72 4.35
C PHE A 68 2.07 -9.00 4.58
N ILE A 69 3.17 -9.54 4.05
CA ILE A 69 4.51 -8.93 4.17
C ILE A 69 4.52 -7.55 3.50
N PHE A 70 3.97 -7.45 2.29
CA PHE A 70 3.87 -6.20 1.56
C PHE A 70 3.03 -5.15 2.31
N GLY A 71 1.91 -5.58 2.91
CA GLY A 71 1.07 -4.73 3.75
C GLY A 71 1.80 -4.19 4.97
N ILE A 72 2.60 -5.02 5.66
CA ILE A 72 3.44 -4.57 6.80
C ILE A 72 4.44 -3.51 6.33
N VAL A 73 5.18 -3.78 5.25
CA VAL A 73 6.19 -2.86 4.72
C VAL A 73 5.56 -1.51 4.36
N LEU A 74 4.43 -1.50 3.65
CA LEU A 74 3.70 -0.27 3.31
C LEU A 74 3.23 0.49 4.55
N THR A 75 2.72 -0.23 5.55
CA THR A 75 2.24 0.37 6.80
C THR A 75 3.39 1.05 7.55
N VAL A 76 4.54 0.37 7.69
CA VAL A 76 5.71 0.92 8.38
C VAL A 76 6.27 2.13 7.64
N ILE A 77 6.44 2.05 6.31
CA ILE A 77 6.93 3.17 5.50
C ILE A 77 5.97 4.36 5.59
N GLY A 78 4.67 4.12 5.48
CA GLY A 78 3.65 5.17 5.56
C GLY A 78 3.67 5.89 6.91
N ILE A 79 3.75 5.16 8.02
CA ILE A 79 3.83 5.76 9.37
C ILE A 79 5.13 6.55 9.53
N PHE A 80 6.26 5.98 9.12
CA PHE A 80 7.56 6.65 9.24
C PHE A 80 7.61 7.96 8.44
N ALA A 81 7.18 7.92 7.17
CA ALA A 81 7.15 9.09 6.30
C ALA A 81 6.13 10.15 6.77
N PHE A 82 5.00 9.72 7.32
CA PHE A 82 4.05 10.62 7.96
C PHE A 82 4.68 11.34 9.16
N TYR A 83 5.34 10.60 10.05
CA TYR A 83 5.97 11.14 11.24
C TYR A 83 7.07 12.15 10.89
N ASP A 84 8.01 11.78 10.01
CA ASP A 84 9.11 12.65 9.56
C ASP A 84 8.60 13.96 8.95
N ARG A 85 7.52 13.91 8.16
CA ARG A 85 7.01 15.10 7.48
C ARG A 85 6.13 16.00 8.34
N CYS A 86 5.32 15.42 9.22
CA CYS A 86 4.41 16.17 10.08
C CYS A 86 5.05 16.64 11.39
N PHE A 87 6.11 15.96 11.84
CA PHE A 87 6.86 16.31 13.06
C PHE A 87 8.37 16.38 12.78
N PRO A 88 8.82 17.29 11.89
CA PRO A 88 10.25 17.48 11.65
C PRO A 88 10.92 18.04 12.90
N HIS A 89 12.03 17.42 13.31
CA HIS A 89 12.90 17.86 14.41
C HIS A 89 13.88 18.94 13.96
#